data_AF-A0A1F8QRS6-F1
#
_entry.id   AF-A0A1F8QRS6-F1
#
_cell.length_a   1.000
_cell.length_b   1.000
_cell.length_c   1.000
_cell.angle_alpha   90.00
_cell.angle_beta   90.00
_cell.angle_gamma   90.00
#
_symmetry.space_group_name_H-M   'P 1'
#
loop_
_entity.id
_entity.type
_entity.pdbx_description
1 polymer ?
#
loop_
_entity_poly.entity_id
_entity_poly.type
_entity_poly.pdbx_seq_one_letter_code
_entity_poly.pdbx_strand_id
1 'polypeptide(L)'
;MEQELEYLGRATSNPERPYIAILGGAKISDKISVVENLLAQCDKLIIGGGMANTFLAAKGYNMQASLVETASVETAKTIMAKAGAKLLLPIDAVIA
;
A
#
# COMPACT_ATOMS: atom_id res chain seq x y z
N MET A 1 22.66 4.72 -12.96
CA MET A 1 21.50 4.10 -13.64
C MET A 1 21.58 2.58 -13.67
N GLU A 2 22.70 1.95 -14.08
CA GLU A 2 22.80 0.47 -14.13
C GLU A 2 22.55 -0.22 -12.78
N GLN A 3 23.17 0.25 -11.70
CA GLN A 3 22.94 -0.32 -10.36
C GLN A 3 21.47 -0.19 -9.92
N GLU A 4 20.84 0.94 -10.20
CA GLU A 4 19.42 1.18 -9.83
C GLU A 4 18.48 0.25 -10.58
N LEU A 5 18.72 0.03 -11.87
CA LEU A 5 17.99 -0.94 -12.69
C LEU A 5 18.23 -2.38 -12.23
N GLU A 6 19.45 -2.71 -11.81
CA GLU A 6 19.78 -4.02 -11.28
C GLU A 6 19.07 -4.30 -9.94
N TYR A 7 19.06 -3.33 -9.03
CA TYR A 7 18.32 -3.44 -7.77
C TYR A 7 16.82 -3.57 -7.99
N LEU A 8 16.25 -2.73 -8.88
CA LEU A 8 14.83 -2.80 -9.22
C LEU A 8 14.47 -4.12 -9.89
N GLY A 9 15.30 -4.60 -10.82
CA GLY A 9 15.13 -5.89 -11.50
C GLY A 9 15.14 -7.06 -10.52
N ARG A 10 16.13 -7.12 -9.61
CA ARG A 10 16.21 -8.17 -8.58
C ARG A 10 15.02 -8.13 -7.62
N ALA A 11 14.59 -6.94 -7.21
CA ALA A 11 13.44 -6.76 -6.33
C ALA A 11 12.08 -7.12 -6.97
N THR A 12 11.99 -7.16 -8.30
CA THR A 12 10.70 -7.35 -9.02
C THR A 12 10.60 -8.61 -9.86
N SER A 13 11.71 -9.24 -10.24
CA SER A 13 11.69 -10.40 -11.15
C SER A 13 11.76 -11.73 -10.42
N ASN A 14 12.66 -11.84 -9.44
CA ASN A 14 12.79 -13.03 -8.59
C ASN A 14 13.37 -12.64 -7.23
N PRO A 15 12.59 -11.96 -6.37
CA PRO A 15 13.09 -11.46 -5.10
C PRO A 15 13.39 -12.64 -4.15
N GLU A 16 14.49 -12.52 -3.41
CA GLU A 16 14.73 -13.41 -2.27
C GLU A 16 13.61 -13.26 -1.24
N ARG A 17 13.21 -14.39 -0.64
CA ARG A 17 12.09 -14.43 0.30
C ARG A 17 12.58 -14.59 1.75
N PRO A 18 11.93 -13.94 2.73
CA PRO A 18 10.67 -13.19 2.60
C PRO A 18 10.84 -11.80 1.95
N TYR A 19 10.01 -11.52 0.95
CA TYR A 19 9.96 -10.21 0.27
C TYR A 19 8.87 -9.35 0.90
N ILE A 20 9.29 -8.29 1.60
CA ILE A 20 8.40 -7.31 2.22
C ILE A 20 8.49 -6.00 1.46
N ALA A 21 7.35 -5.53 0.97
CA ALA A 21 7.23 -4.23 0.34
C ALA A 21 6.63 -3.21 1.32
N ILE A 22 7.16 -1.98 1.31
CA ILE A 22 6.64 -0.87 2.11
C ILE A 22 6.30 0.27 1.17
N LEU A 23 5.07 0.75 1.24
CA LEU A 23 4.59 1.89 0.48
C LEU A 23 4.06 2.98 1.41
N GLY A 24 4.43 4.21 1.13
CA GLY A 24 3.85 5.39 1.76
C GLY A 24 3.56 6.48 0.73
N GLY A 25 3.22 7.67 1.19
CA GLY A 25 2.84 8.81 0.36
C GLY A 25 1.47 9.35 0.76
N ALA A 26 1.02 10.39 0.06
CA ALA A 26 -0.22 11.09 0.40
C ALA A 26 -1.46 10.46 -0.26
N LYS A 27 -1.35 10.08 -1.53
CA LYS A 27 -2.50 9.65 -2.36
C LYS A 27 -2.33 8.22 -2.84
N ILE A 28 -3.42 7.45 -2.77
CA ILE A 28 -3.51 6.09 -3.30
C ILE A 28 -3.71 6.10 -4.81
N SER A 29 -4.42 7.08 -5.37
CA SER A 29 -4.75 7.15 -6.80
C SER A 29 -3.52 7.03 -7.71
N ASP A 30 -2.42 7.68 -7.32
CA ASP A 30 -1.14 7.65 -8.04
C ASP A 30 -0.41 6.30 -7.97
N LYS A 31 -0.81 5.40 -7.05
CA LYS A 31 -0.05 4.20 -6.67
C LYS A 31 -0.85 2.89 -6.77
N ILE A 32 -2.06 2.91 -7.32
CA ILE A 32 -2.90 1.70 -7.45
C ILE A 32 -2.16 0.58 -8.20
N SER A 33 -1.60 0.88 -9.37
CA SER A 33 -0.88 -0.10 -10.20
C SER A 33 0.33 -0.69 -9.48
N VAL A 34 1.05 0.13 -8.70
CA VAL A 34 2.21 -0.30 -7.91
C VAL A 34 1.78 -1.21 -6.77
N VAL A 35 0.68 -0.88 -6.08
CA VAL A 35 0.10 -1.72 -5.02
C VAL A 35 -0.30 -3.09 -5.58
N GLU A 36 -1.01 -3.14 -6.71
CA GLU A 36 -1.44 -4.41 -7.32
C GLU A 36 -0.24 -5.27 -7.76
N ASN A 37 0.77 -4.64 -8.39
CA ASN A 37 1.97 -5.35 -8.82
C ASN A 37 2.76 -5.92 -7.62
N LEU A 38 2.96 -5.13 -6.57
CA LEU A 38 3.70 -5.58 -5.39
C LEU A 38 2.93 -6.67 -4.64
N LEU A 39 1.60 -6.55 -4.53
CA LEU A 39 0.77 -7.54 -3.86
C LEU A 39 0.84 -8.93 -4.52
N ALA A 40 1.02 -8.98 -5.84
CA ALA A 40 1.21 -10.22 -6.58
C ALA A 40 2.55 -10.92 -6.27
N GLN A 41 3.59 -10.15 -5.90
CA GLN A 41 4.95 -10.66 -5.79
C GLN A 41 5.42 -10.83 -4.34
N CYS A 42 5.07 -9.89 -3.45
CA CYS A 42 5.53 -9.85 -2.07
C CYS A 42 4.80 -10.85 -1.16
N ASP A 43 5.47 -11.19 -0.06
CA ASP A 43 4.90 -11.97 1.03
C ASP A 43 4.06 -11.09 1.97
N LYS A 44 4.50 -9.84 2.17
CA LYS A 44 3.80 -8.81 2.95
C LYS A 44 3.93 -7.45 2.28
N LEU A 45 2.83 -6.69 2.30
CA LEU A 45 2.77 -5.30 1.87
C LEU A 45 2.37 -4.43 3.06
N ILE A 46 3.21 -3.47 3.42
CA ILE A 46 2.93 -2.48 4.47
C ILE A 46 2.57 -1.16 3.79
N ILE A 47 1.42 -0.58 4.12
CA ILE A 47 1.02 0.74 3.63
C ILE A 47 0.98 1.72 4.81
N GLY A 48 1.66 2.85 4.68
CA GLY A 48 1.68 3.94 5.65
C GLY A 48 1.43 5.31 5.00
N GLY A 49 1.68 6.38 5.75
CA GLY A 49 1.45 7.76 5.28
C GLY A 49 -0.02 8.09 5.05
N GLY A 50 -0.29 9.22 4.38
CA GLY A 50 -1.64 9.69 4.11
C GLY A 50 -2.48 8.70 3.28
N MET A 51 -1.86 7.94 2.38
CA MET A 51 -2.59 6.97 1.56
C MET A 51 -3.20 5.82 2.38
N ALA A 52 -2.65 5.50 3.55
CA ALA A 52 -3.21 4.50 4.45
C ALA A 52 -4.61 4.91 4.96
N ASN A 53 -4.88 6.22 5.07
CA ASN A 53 -6.15 6.74 5.55
C ASN A 53 -7.33 6.32 4.65
N THR A 54 -7.13 6.23 3.33
CA THR A 54 -8.18 5.75 2.41
C THR A 54 -8.52 4.28 2.67
N PHE A 55 -7.52 3.45 3.00
CA PHE A 55 -7.75 2.06 3.42
C PHE A 55 -8.44 1.98 4.78
N LEU A 56 -8.06 2.81 5.73
CA LEU A 56 -8.70 2.88 7.04
C LEU A 56 -10.16 3.35 6.92
N ALA A 57 -10.44 4.38 6.11
CA ALA A 57 -11.80 4.80 5.77
C ALA A 57 -12.60 3.66 5.12
N ALA A 58 -11.98 2.90 4.22
CA ALA A 58 -12.61 1.73 3.59
C ALA A 58 -12.93 0.59 4.59
N LYS A 59 -12.21 0.50 5.72
CA LYS A 59 -12.54 -0.39 6.86
C LYS A 59 -13.64 0.16 7.77
N GLY A 60 -14.16 1.35 7.49
CA GLY A 60 -15.20 2.01 8.28
C GLY A 60 -14.69 2.90 9.41
N TYR A 61 -13.39 3.19 9.48
CA TYR A 61 -12.87 4.15 10.45
C TYR A 61 -13.25 5.59 10.07
N ASN A 62 -13.62 6.39 11.07
CA ASN A 62 -13.87 7.81 10.88
C ASN A 62 -12.53 8.57 10.85
N MET A 63 -12.12 8.99 9.67
CA MET A 63 -10.82 9.62 9.44
C MET A 63 -10.79 11.14 9.71
N GLN A 64 -11.93 11.77 9.98
CA GLN A 64 -12.05 13.20 10.27
C GLN A 64 -11.32 14.06 9.21
N ALA A 65 -10.41 14.93 9.63
CA ALA A 65 -9.65 15.83 8.76
C ALA A 65 -8.48 15.15 8.02
N SER A 66 -8.22 13.86 8.27
CA SER A 66 -7.14 13.14 7.60
C SER A 66 -7.40 13.06 6.10
N LEU A 67 -6.34 13.15 5.28
CA LEU A 67 -6.45 13.05 3.83
C LEU A 67 -7.04 11.69 3.42
N VAL A 68 -8.22 11.70 2.80
CA VAL A 68 -8.90 10.51 2.27
C VAL A 68 -9.32 10.78 0.83
N GLU A 69 -9.00 9.87 -0.07
CA GLU A 69 -9.48 9.92 -1.45
C GLU A 69 -10.78 9.12 -1.55
N THR A 70 -11.91 9.80 -1.33
CA THR A 70 -13.25 9.19 -1.29
C THR A 70 -13.59 8.42 -2.57
N ALA A 71 -13.17 8.94 -3.74
CA ALA A 71 -13.34 8.28 -5.03
C ALA A 71 -12.59 6.93 -5.14
N SER A 72 -11.56 6.71 -4.31
CA SER A 72 -10.74 5.50 -4.31
C SER A 72 -11.08 4.52 -3.17
N VAL A 73 -12.10 4.81 -2.35
CA VAL A 73 -12.50 3.95 -1.22
C VAL A 73 -12.94 2.57 -1.70
N GLU A 74 -13.70 2.48 -2.79
CA GLU A 74 -14.17 1.18 -3.31
C GLU A 74 -13.01 0.37 -3.92
N THR A 75 -12.06 1.05 -4.56
CA THR A 75 -10.81 0.44 -5.01
C THR A 75 -10.00 -0.08 -3.82
N ALA A 76 -9.89 0.69 -2.75
CA ALA A 76 -9.18 0.27 -1.53
C ALA A 76 -9.83 -0.98 -0.91
N LYS A 77 -11.17 -1.06 -0.85
CA LYS A 77 -11.87 -2.29 -0.41
C LYS A 77 -11.53 -3.49 -1.28
N THR A 78 -11.55 -3.30 -2.60
CA THR A 78 -11.23 -4.36 -3.56
C THR A 78 -9.79 -4.86 -3.36
N ILE A 79 -8.84 -3.95 -3.18
CA ILE A 79 -7.43 -4.29 -2.90
C ILE A 79 -7.32 -5.05 -1.57
N MET A 80 -7.99 -4.59 -0.50
CA MET A 80 -7.96 -5.30 0.80
C MET A 80 -8.54 -6.71 0.70
N ALA A 81 -9.63 -6.89 -0.04
CA ALA A 81 -10.24 -8.19 -0.26
C ALA A 81 -9.30 -9.14 -1.03
N LYS A 82 -8.61 -8.64 -2.07
CA LYS A 82 -7.58 -9.40 -2.81
C LYS A 82 -6.37 -9.73 -1.93
N ALA A 83 -5.95 -8.80 -1.07
CA ALA A 83 -4.71 -8.92 -0.30
C ALA A 83 -4.82 -9.85 0.91
N GLY A 84 -5.98 -9.88 1.57
CA GLY A 84 -6.18 -10.61 2.81
C GLY A 84 -5.10 -10.27 3.86
N ALA A 85 -4.53 -11.29 4.50
CA ALA A 85 -3.51 -11.13 5.55
C ALA A 85 -2.12 -10.71 5.03
N LYS A 86 -1.94 -10.48 3.73
CA LYS A 86 -0.69 -9.94 3.18
C LYS A 86 -0.56 -8.43 3.40
N LEU A 87 -1.68 -7.70 3.42
CA LEU A 87 -1.68 -6.25 3.59
C LEU A 87 -1.72 -5.87 5.07
N LEU A 88 -0.74 -5.07 5.47
CA LEU A 88 -0.58 -4.51 6.79
C LEU A 88 -0.81 -3.00 6.73
N LEU A 89 -1.67 -2.52 7.62
CA LEU A 89 -2.02 -1.10 7.76
C LEU A 89 -1.58 -0.61 9.14
N PRO A 90 -1.44 0.71 9.35
CA PRO A 90 -1.14 1.27 10.66
C PRO A 90 -2.25 0.90 11.64
N ILE A 91 -1.86 0.61 12.88
CA ILE A 91 -2.78 0.30 13.98
C ILE A 91 -3.00 1.50 14.91
N ASP A 92 -2.16 2.52 14.77
CA ASP A 92 -2.17 3.78 15.47
C ASP A 92 -1.74 4.92 14.53
N ALA A 93 -1.89 6.16 15.00
CA ALA A 93 -1.47 7.35 14.28
C ALA A 93 -1.10 8.47 15.25
N VAL A 94 -0.19 9.35 14.81
CA VAL A 94 0.07 10.64 15.46
C VAL A 94 -0.75 11.70 14.74
N ILE A 95 -1.54 12.48 15.49
CA ILE A 95 -2.44 13.51 14.96
C ILE A 95 -2.02 14.91 15.43
N ALA A 96 -2.30 15.93 14.61
CA ALA A 96 -2.03 17.34 14.90
C ALA A 96 -3.10 18.23 14.24
#